data_AF-A0A285LHD2-F1
#
_entry.id   AF-A0A285LHD2-F1
#
_cell.length_a   1.000
_cell.length_b   1.000
_cell.length_c   1.000
_cell.angle_alpha   90.00
_cell.angle_beta   90.00
_cell.angle_gamma   90.00
#
_symmetry.space_group_name_H-M   'P 1'
#
loop_
_entity.id
_entity.type
_entity.pdbx_description
1 polymer ?
#
loop_
_entity_poly.entity_id
_entity_poly.type
_entity_poly.pdbx_seq_one_letter_code
_entity_poly.pdbx_strand_id
1 'polypeptide(L)' 'MSDTELFEFDIAIFDHGGCSSTTYAVSSLAAAHSTMQVHRNCRVGECVAKTSAHSVLKEAGRLTPDSGRVRT' A
#
# COMPACT_ATOMS: atom_id res chain seq x y z
N MET A 1 16.72 -20.24 25.80
CA MET A 1 16.90 -18.79 25.63
C MET A 1 17.39 -18.60 24.21
N SER A 2 16.46 -18.44 23.28
CA SER A 2 16.72 -18.32 21.84
C SER A 2 15.69 -17.34 21.29
N ASP A 3 15.97 -16.06 21.50
CA ASP A 3 15.18 -14.90 21.06
C ASP A 3 15.64 -14.44 19.67
N THR A 4 15.42 -15.27 18.65
CA THR A 4 15.76 -14.92 17.26
C THR A 4 14.57 -15.05 16.29
N GLU A 5 13.37 -15.41 16.78
CA GLU A 5 12.21 -15.75 15.93
C GLU A 5 11.05 -14.75 16.06
N LEU A 6 11.32 -13.49 16.44
CA LEU A 6 10.30 -12.45 16.51
C LEU A 6 10.68 -11.12 15.83
N PHE A 7 11.88 -11.01 15.26
CA PHE A 7 12.38 -9.74 14.71
C PHE A 7 12.39 -9.67 13.17
N GLU A 8 11.70 -10.58 12.49
CA GLU A 8 11.53 -10.54 11.03
C GLU A 8 10.12 -10.10 10.60
N PHE A 9 9.14 -10.15 11.51
CA PHE A 9 7.73 -9.90 11.21
C PHE A 9 7.33 -8.41 11.24
N ASP A 10 8.14 -7.55 11.88
CA ASP A 10 7.77 -6.15 12.13
C ASP A 10 8.25 -5.16 11.05
N ILE A 11 9.31 -5.47 10.29
CA ILE A 11 9.91 -4.49 9.37
C ILE A 11 9.02 -4.26 8.13
N ALA A 12 8.28 -5.28 7.68
CA ALA A 12 7.33 -5.14 6.57
C ALA A 12 6.08 -4.33 6.95
N ILE A 13 5.73 -4.23 8.24
CA ILE A 13 4.57 -3.44 8.69
C ILE A 13 4.90 -1.94 8.72
N PHE A 14 6.15 -1.56 8.99
CA PHE A 14 6.57 -0.15 9.05
C PHE A 14 6.88 0.48 7.68
N ASP A 15 7.33 -0.29 6.68
CA ASP A 15 7.51 0.23 5.30
C ASP A 15 6.17 0.50 4.59
N HIS A 16 5.08 -0.16 5.03
CA HIS A 16 3.73 0.09 4.52
C HIS A 16 3.16 1.46 4.84
N GLY A 17 3.65 2.12 5.89
CA GLY A 17 3.08 3.39 6.36
C GLY A 17 3.64 4.62 5.65
N GLY A 18 4.81 4.49 5.00
CA GLY A 18 5.55 5.60 4.42
C GLY A 18 5.00 6.04 3.07
N CYS A 19 4.76 7.34 2.87
CA CYS A 19 4.34 7.85 1.55
C CYS A 19 5.49 7.84 0.51
N SER A 20 6.73 7.65 0.95
CA SER A 20 7.95 7.77 0.15
C SER A 20 8.41 6.47 -0.51
N SER A 21 8.01 5.30 -0.02
CA SER A 21 8.45 4.02 -0.58
C SER A 21 7.43 3.48 -1.59
N THR A 22 7.91 3.01 -2.74
CA THR A 22 7.06 2.41 -3.78
C THR A 22 7.34 0.93 -4.00
N THR A 23 8.41 0.39 -3.39
CA THR A 23 8.90 -0.97 -3.62
C THR A 23 7.82 -2.00 -3.31
N TYR A 24 7.18 -1.89 -2.15
CA TYR A 24 6.07 -2.76 -1.81
C TYR A 24 4.86 -2.54 -2.72
N ALA A 25 4.50 -1.27 -2.95
CA ALA A 25 3.32 -0.87 -3.74
C ALA A 25 3.26 -1.48 -5.15
N VAL A 26 4.41 -1.73 -5.77
CA VAL A 26 4.49 -2.28 -7.14
C VAL A 26 4.86 -3.76 -7.19
N SER A 27 5.14 -4.38 -6.05
CA SER A 27 5.62 -5.77 -5.99
C SER A 27 4.57 -6.80 -6.46
N SER A 28 3.28 -6.53 -6.26
CA SER A 28 2.17 -7.39 -6.68
C SER A 28 0.85 -6.63 -6.65
N LEU A 29 -0.20 -7.19 -7.27
CA LEU A 29 -1.55 -6.62 -7.18
C LEU A 29 -2.09 -6.61 -5.75
N ALA A 30 -1.81 -7.65 -4.96
CA ALA A 30 -2.21 -7.71 -3.56
C ALA A 30 -1.51 -6.61 -2.73
N ALA A 31 -0.22 -6.40 -2.96
CA ALA A 31 0.55 -5.34 -2.32
C ALA A 31 0.06 -3.94 -2.73
N ALA A 32 -0.27 -3.74 -4.01
CA ALA A 32 -0.87 -2.50 -4.49
C ALA A 32 -2.23 -2.22 -3.81
N HIS A 33 -3.09 -3.24 -3.68
CA HIS A 33 -4.35 -3.11 -2.95
C HIS A 33 -4.13 -2.81 -1.46
N SER A 34 -3.19 -3.50 -0.80
CA SER A 34 -2.85 -3.24 0.60
C SER A 34 -2.33 -1.80 0.79
N THR A 35 -1.47 -1.32 -0.12
CA THR A 35 -0.97 0.06 -0.13
C THR A 35 -2.12 1.07 -0.26
N MET A 36 -3.09 0.81 -1.15
CA MET A 36 -4.27 1.68 -1.30
C MET A 36 -5.11 1.76 -0.01
N GLN A 37 -5.19 0.67 0.75
CA GLN A 37 -5.92 0.60 2.03
C GLN A 37 -5.17 1.31 3.15
N VAL A 38 -3.85 1.10 3.28
CA VAL A 38 -3.04 1.78 4.30
C VAL A 38 -3.01 3.29 4.05
N HIS A 39 -2.81 3.70 2.80
CA HIS A 39 -2.83 5.11 2.40
C HIS A 39 -4.24 5.62 2.06
N ARG A 40 -5.30 5.12 2.72
CA ARG A 40 -6.68 5.56 2.44
C ARG A 40 -6.87 7.08 2.55
N ASN A 41 -6.18 7.71 3.50
CA ASN A 41 -6.25 9.15 3.77
C ASN A 41 -5.37 9.99 2.83
N CYS A 42 -4.39 9.38 2.17
CA CYS A 42 -3.54 10.07 1.21
C CYS A 42 -4.28 10.29 -0.12
N ARG A 43 -3.81 11.24 -0.93
CA ARG A 43 -4.32 11.50 -2.29
C ARG A 43 -3.40 10.91 -3.34
N VAL A 44 -3.99 10.41 -4.43
CA VAL A 44 -3.24 10.02 -5.64
C VAL A 44 -2.66 11.30 -6.25
N GLY A 45 -1.37 11.28 -6.61
CA GLY A 45 -0.60 12.44 -7.08
C GLY A 45 0.17 13.17 -5.97
N GLU A 46 -0.23 13.03 -4.70
CA GLU A 46 0.47 13.64 -3.55
C GLU A 46 1.31 12.60 -2.78
N CYS A 47 0.79 11.38 -2.60
CA CYS A 47 1.53 10.28 -1.99
C CYS A 47 2.12 9.39 -3.09
N VAL A 48 3.45 9.23 -3.09
CA VAL A 48 4.18 8.47 -4.12
C VAL A 48 3.79 6.99 -4.07
N ALA A 49 3.74 6.40 -2.86
CA ALA A 49 3.31 5.01 -2.64
C ALA A 49 1.90 4.73 -3.17
N LYS A 50 0.94 5.61 -2.84
CA LYS A 50 -0.44 5.47 -3.32
C LYS A 50 -0.54 5.65 -4.83
N THR A 51 0.26 6.55 -5.39
CA THR A 51 0.25 6.84 -6.82
C THR A 51 0.80 5.66 -7.63
N SER A 52 1.89 5.04 -7.18
CA SER A 52 2.45 3.87 -7.84
C SER A 52 1.50 2.67 -7.75
N ALA A 53 0.92 2.40 -6.57
CA ALA A 53 -0.10 1.36 -6.39
C ALA A 53 -1.32 1.60 -7.30
N HIS A 54 -1.81 2.84 -7.37
CA HIS A 54 -2.92 3.20 -8.23
C HIS A 54 -2.59 2.96 -9.71
N SER A 55 -1.39 3.32 -10.18
CA SER A 55 -0.97 3.07 -11.56
C SER A 55 -0.94 1.57 -11.88
N VAL A 56 -0.36 0.74 -11.01
CA VAL A 56 -0.31 -0.73 -11.19
C VAL A 56 -1.72 -1.31 -11.27
N LEU A 57 -2.63 -0.92 -10.37
CA LEU A 57 -4.02 -1.40 -10.39
C LEU A 57 -4.80 -0.89 -11.60
N LYS A 58 -4.49 0.33 -12.07
CA LYS A 58 -5.10 0.92 -13.28
C LYS A 58 -4.70 0.15 -14.53
N GLU A 59 -3.41 -0.12 -14.70
CA GLU A 59 -2.88 -0.87 -15.83
C GLU A 59 -3.41 -2.31 -15.85
N ALA A 60 -3.54 -2.93 -14.68
CA ALA A 60 -4.12 -4.27 -14.55
C ALA A 60 -5.66 -4.32 -14.71
N GLY A 61 -6.33 -3.16 -14.80
CA GLY A 61 -7.80 -3.09 -14.83
C GLY A 61 -8.47 -3.58 -13.53
N ARG A 62 -7.77 -3.50 -12.38
CA ARG A 62 -8.20 -3.99 -11.05
C ARG A 62 -8.49 -2.85 -10.06
N LEU A 63 -8.80 -1.66 -10.55
CA LEU A 63 -9.25 -0.55 -9.69
C LEU A 63 -10.70 -0.77 -9.24
N THR A 64 -10.88 -1.27 -8.04
CA THR A 64 -12.17 -1.27 -7.37
C THR A 64 -12.31 0.03 -6.58
N PRO A 65 -13.35 0.85 -6.83
CA PRO A 65 -13.60 2.03 -6.01
C PRO A 65 -13.82 1.61 -4.55
N ASP A 66 -13.21 2.36 -3.64
CA ASP A 66 -13.42 2.17 -2.21
C ASP A 66 -14.87 2.52 -1.86
N SER A 67 -15.73 1.49 -1.82
CA SER A 67 -17.16 1.60 -1.55
C SER A 67 -17.47 2.05 -0.13
N GLY A 68 -16.48 2.05 0.78
CA GLY A 68 -16.60 2.56 2.14
C GLY A 68 -16.51 4.08 2.24
N ARG A 69 -16.02 4.77 1.19
CA ARG A 69 -15.89 6.23 1.19
C ARG A 69 -17.15 6.89 0.62
N VAL A 70 -18.08 7.27 1.50
CA VAL A 70 -19.17 8.18 1.12
C VAL A 70 -18.54 9.49 0.66
N ARG A 71 -18.84 9.90 -0.57
CA ARG A 71 -18.48 11.22 -1.08
C ARG A 71 -19.45 12.23 -0.45
N THR A 72 -19.10 12.75 0.72
CA THR A 72 -19.74 13.96 1.27
C THR A 72 -19.29 15.19 0.48
#